data_AF-A0A848TJZ1-F1
#
_entry.id   AF-A0A848TJZ1-F1
#
_cell.length_a   1.000
_cell.length_b   1.000
_cell.length_c   1.000
_cell.angle_alpha   90.00
_cell.angle_beta   90.00
_cell.angle_gamma   90.00
#
_symmetry.space_group_name_H-M   'P 1'
#
loop_
_entity.id
_entity.type
_entity.pdbx_description
1 polymer ?
#
loop_
_entity_poly.entity_id
_entity_poly.type
_entity_poly.pdbx_seq_one_letter_code
_entity_poly.pdbx_strand_id
1 'polypeptide(L)'
;MFLEVAIGNTLLSWMAPLLPSQRAFYLYLLSAFVIAGVSWAYFSHREESARPDGIEKGLLAWVFDPKVWFHRSARQDYLYFVLNALFYYGIIAQLMISGHVFFNVFGLALENLFGVRDTAIFEPSLLTAAAYTLAVVLAIDLAVWVTHYLQHKIVVLWQFHQVHHSAEVLTPMTVYRMHPVDLFFTGFAVAALLGLAFAGFTYLTQAEPAEITVMNLNLVTFAFYIVGYNLRHSHIWGGYPVWLSHILISPAMHQIHHSIDTK
;
A
#
# COMPACT_ATOMS: atom_id res chain seq x y z
N MET A 1 -15.31 25.45 6.19
CA MET A 1 -15.43 24.37 5.19
C MET A 1 -14.09 23.70 4.84
N PHE A 2 -13.16 24.30 4.07
CA PHE A 2 -11.87 23.63 3.72
C PHE A 2 -11.02 23.28 4.95
N LEU A 3 -10.83 24.23 5.87
CA LEU A 3 -10.05 24.03 7.09
C LEU A 3 -10.70 22.99 8.02
N GLU A 4 -12.03 23.00 8.18
CA GLU A 4 -12.76 22.06 9.03
C GLU A 4 -12.72 20.63 8.48
N VAL A 5 -12.81 20.44 7.16
CA VAL A 5 -12.70 19.12 6.52
C VAL A 5 -11.25 18.63 6.52
N ALA A 6 -10.27 19.51 6.28
CA ALA A 6 -8.86 19.19 6.41
C ALA A 6 -8.50 18.79 7.86
N ILE A 7 -9.03 19.52 8.86
CA ILE A 7 -8.87 19.19 10.29
C ILE A 7 -9.59 17.88 10.62
N GLY A 8 -10.79 17.64 10.10
CA GLY A 8 -11.54 16.39 10.28
C GLY A 8 -10.81 15.16 9.74
N ASN A 9 -10.21 15.26 8.56
CA ASN A 9 -9.40 14.18 7.98
C ASN A 9 -8.01 14.05 8.63
N THR A 10 -7.45 15.15 9.13
CA THR A 10 -6.28 15.10 10.00
C THR A 10 -6.62 14.29 11.25
N LEU A 11 -7.75 14.56 11.93
CA LEU A 11 -8.25 13.79 13.07
C LEU A 11 -8.45 12.30 12.73
N LEU A 12 -8.97 11.96 11.55
CA LEU A 12 -9.02 10.55 11.10
C LEU A 12 -7.63 9.91 10.96
N SER A 13 -6.60 10.69 10.61
CA SER A 13 -5.20 10.22 10.60
C SER A 13 -4.69 9.95 12.02
N TRP A 14 -5.11 10.71 13.03
CA TRP A 14 -4.84 10.40 14.44
C TRP A 14 -5.60 9.16 14.91
N MET A 15 -6.77 8.91 14.33
CA MET A 15 -7.55 7.69 14.54
C MET A 15 -7.06 6.51 13.69
N ALA A 16 -5.97 6.65 12.92
CA ALA A 16 -5.47 5.58 12.06
C ALA A 16 -5.25 4.25 12.79
N PRO A 17 -4.77 4.21 14.04
CA PRO A 17 -4.69 2.95 14.80
C PRO A 17 -6.03 2.28 15.05
N LEU A 18 -7.15 2.98 14.95
CA LEU A 18 -8.50 2.48 15.27
C LEU A 18 -9.34 2.15 14.03
N LEU A 19 -8.86 2.51 12.83
CA LEU A 19 -9.62 2.37 11.58
C LEU A 19 -9.04 1.26 10.71
N PRO A 20 -9.80 0.17 10.42
CA PRO A 20 -9.34 -0.95 9.58
C PRO A 20 -8.92 -0.53 8.16
N SER A 21 -9.47 0.56 7.63
CA SER A 21 -9.07 1.11 6.33
C SER A 21 -7.66 1.73 6.34
N GLN A 22 -7.08 1.97 7.52
CA GLN A 22 -5.79 2.61 7.67
C GLN A 22 -4.69 1.57 7.88
N ARG A 23 -3.55 1.76 7.21
CA ARG A 23 -2.41 0.83 7.26
C ARG A 23 -1.81 0.68 8.67
N ALA A 24 -1.97 1.71 9.50
CA ALA A 24 -1.52 1.75 10.88
C ALA A 24 -2.53 1.17 11.90
N PHE A 25 -3.62 0.54 11.44
CA PHE A 25 -4.60 -0.11 12.31
C PHE A 25 -3.94 -1.08 13.30
N TYR A 26 -4.39 -1.07 14.55
CA TYR A 26 -3.73 -1.77 15.66
C TYR A 26 -3.59 -3.27 15.41
N LEU A 27 -4.54 -3.90 14.73
CA LEU A 27 -4.47 -5.33 14.42
C LEU A 27 -3.32 -5.66 13.46
N TYR A 28 -3.05 -4.78 12.49
CA TYR A 28 -1.95 -4.94 11.53
C TYR A 28 -0.59 -4.66 12.18
N LEU A 29 -0.55 -3.75 13.16
CA LEU A 29 0.65 -3.51 13.96
C LEU A 29 0.93 -4.67 14.92
N LEU A 30 -0.12 -5.21 15.54
CA LEU A 30 -0.02 -6.38 16.41
C LEU A 30 0.45 -7.61 15.63
N SER A 31 -0.12 -7.86 14.45
CA SER A 31 0.32 -8.99 13.61
C SER A 31 1.77 -8.81 13.15
N ALA A 32 2.18 -7.59 12.78
CA ALA A 32 3.56 -7.28 12.45
C ALA A 32 4.51 -7.52 13.64
N PHE A 33 4.09 -7.17 14.86
CA PHE A 33 4.87 -7.45 16.07
C PHE A 33 5.02 -8.95 16.33
N VAL A 34 3.95 -9.74 16.14
CA VAL A 34 4.00 -11.21 16.26
C VAL A 34 4.97 -11.79 15.22
N ILE A 35 4.90 -11.34 13.97
CA ILE A 35 5.82 -11.80 12.90
C ILE A 35 7.27 -11.37 13.21
N ALA A 36 7.48 -10.17 13.77
CA ALA A 36 8.80 -9.75 14.25
C ALA A 36 9.31 -10.67 15.37
N GLY A 37 8.45 -11.12 16.27
CA GLY A 37 8.77 -12.14 17.28
C GLY A 37 9.21 -13.48 16.67
N VAL A 38 8.54 -13.93 15.61
CA VAL A 38 8.94 -15.13 14.87
C VAL A 38 10.30 -14.94 14.20
N SER A 39 10.52 -13.79 13.55
CA SER A 39 11.83 -13.46 12.96
C SER A 39 12.94 -13.43 14.02
N TRP A 40 12.67 -12.79 15.16
CA TRP A 40 13.60 -12.72 16.28
C TRP A 40 13.96 -14.12 16.80
N ALA A 41 12.95 -14.98 17.03
CA ALA A 41 13.17 -16.35 17.51
C ALA A 41 13.97 -17.19 16.50
N TYR A 42 13.70 -17.03 15.20
CA TYR A 42 14.43 -17.72 14.14
C TYR A 42 15.90 -17.30 14.08
N PHE A 43 16.19 -15.99 14.09
CA PHE A 43 17.57 -15.49 13.97
C PHE A 43 18.37 -15.62 15.28
N SER A 44 17.74 -15.63 16.45
CA SER A 44 18.43 -15.78 17.74
C SER A 44 19.20 -17.11 17.86
N HIS A 45 18.79 -18.14 17.11
CA HIS A 45 19.44 -19.46 17.09
C HIS A 45 20.43 -19.63 15.93
N ARG A 46 20.62 -18.61 15.08
CA ARG A 46 21.57 -18.65 13.96
C ARG A 46 22.97 -18.30 14.44
N GLU A 47 23.96 -18.64 13.59
CA GLU A 47 25.34 -18.17 13.76
C GLU A 47 25.40 -16.65 13.82
N GLU A 48 26.36 -16.11 14.56
CA GLU A 48 26.51 -14.66 14.80
C GLU A 48 26.63 -13.88 13.49
N SER A 49 27.31 -14.43 12.48
CA SER A 49 27.46 -13.86 11.14
C SER A 49 26.14 -13.69 10.38
N ALA A 50 25.08 -14.41 10.76
CA ALA A 50 23.77 -14.39 10.11
C ALA A 50 22.70 -13.65 10.94
N ARG A 51 23.08 -13.07 12.07
CA ARG A 51 22.15 -12.34 12.97
C ARG A 51 21.99 -10.89 12.52
N PRO A 52 20.75 -10.36 12.45
CA PRO A 52 20.52 -8.93 12.33
C PRO A 52 21.09 -8.15 13.52
N ASP A 53 21.56 -6.93 13.27
CA ASP A 53 22.13 -6.07 14.31
C ASP A 53 21.13 -5.80 15.46
N GLY A 54 21.62 -5.86 16.69
CA GLY A 54 20.86 -5.52 17.89
C GLY A 54 19.91 -6.61 18.40
N ILE A 55 19.81 -7.75 17.70
CA ILE A 55 18.90 -8.86 18.05
C ILE A 55 19.24 -9.48 19.42
N GLU A 56 20.52 -9.43 19.82
CA GLU A 56 21.07 -9.95 21.08
C GLU A 56 20.53 -9.24 22.33
N LYS A 57 19.98 -8.03 22.16
CA LYS A 57 19.39 -7.23 23.25
C LYS A 57 17.98 -7.70 23.64
N GLY A 58 17.43 -8.68 22.92
CA GLY A 58 16.08 -9.21 23.12
C GLY A 58 15.03 -8.55 22.23
N LEU A 59 13.87 -9.22 22.08
CA LEU A 59 12.82 -8.83 21.13
C LEU A 59 12.39 -7.36 21.25
N LEU A 60 12.08 -6.90 22.46
CA LEU A 60 11.57 -5.54 22.67
C LEU A 60 12.63 -4.48 22.36
N ALA A 61 13.88 -4.70 22.80
CA ALA A 61 14.98 -3.78 22.53
C ALA A 61 15.37 -3.75 21.05
N TRP A 62 15.18 -4.86 20.34
CA TRP A 62 15.41 -4.96 18.90
C TRP A 62 14.28 -4.26 18.10
N VAL A 63 13.01 -4.54 18.41
CA VAL A 63 11.87 -3.95 17.69
C VAL A 63 11.74 -2.45 17.95
N PHE A 64 11.98 -2.01 19.18
CA PHE A 64 11.83 -0.62 19.60
C PHE A 64 13.18 0.07 19.82
N ASP A 65 14.21 -0.26 19.03
CA ASP A 65 15.54 0.36 19.17
C ASP A 65 15.41 1.90 19.03
N PRO A 66 15.74 2.68 20.09
CA PRO A 66 15.65 4.13 20.05
C PRO A 66 16.49 4.77 18.95
N LYS A 67 17.58 4.11 18.51
CA LYS A 67 18.43 4.59 17.42
C LYS A 67 17.70 4.62 16.08
N VAL A 68 16.70 3.76 15.89
CA VAL A 68 15.86 3.72 14.68
C VAL A 68 14.68 4.68 14.83
N TRP A 69 13.88 4.52 15.89
CA TRP A 69 12.63 5.28 16.05
C TRP A 69 12.83 6.78 16.33
N PHE A 70 13.94 7.18 16.95
CA PHE A 70 14.25 8.60 17.20
C PHE A 70 15.31 9.16 16.25
N HIS A 71 15.70 8.41 15.21
CA HIS A 71 16.63 8.85 14.18
C HIS A 71 16.13 10.13 13.49
N ARG A 72 17.05 10.98 13.01
CA ARG A 72 16.68 12.19 12.28
C ARG A 72 15.84 11.88 11.03
N SER A 73 16.20 10.81 10.31
CA SER A 73 15.41 10.29 9.19
C SER A 73 13.99 9.85 9.62
N ALA A 74 13.84 9.05 10.68
CA ALA A 74 12.51 8.61 11.15
C ALA A 74 11.61 9.78 11.56
N ARG A 75 12.16 10.83 12.18
CA ARG A 75 11.40 12.04 12.50
C ARG A 75 10.82 12.73 11.26
N GLN A 76 11.54 12.67 10.14
CA GLN A 76 11.07 13.20 8.87
C GLN A 76 9.86 12.40 8.37
N ASP A 77 9.83 11.07 8.56
CA ASP A 77 8.66 10.24 8.21
C ASP A 77 7.41 10.67 8.96
N TYR A 78 7.55 10.98 10.25
CA TYR A 78 6.44 11.45 11.08
C TYR A 78 5.94 12.83 10.63
N LEU A 79 6.86 13.71 10.22
CA LEU A 79 6.49 14.99 9.64
C LEU A 79 5.76 14.81 8.31
N TYR A 80 6.23 13.94 7.42
CA TYR A 80 5.52 13.61 6.18
C TYR A 80 4.15 13.00 6.45
N PHE A 81 4.01 12.11 7.43
CA PHE A 81 2.72 11.53 7.81
C PHE A 81 1.70 12.63 8.17
N VAL A 82 2.12 13.63 8.95
CA VAL A 82 1.24 14.75 9.34
C VAL A 82 1.01 15.73 8.19
N LEU A 83 2.06 16.12 7.47
CA LEU A 83 1.97 17.14 6.41
C LEU A 83 1.27 16.60 5.16
N ASN A 84 1.53 15.36 4.76
CA ASN A 84 0.85 14.77 3.62
C ASN A 84 -0.66 14.70 3.85
N ALA A 85 -1.13 14.50 5.10
CA ALA A 85 -2.56 14.54 5.40
C ALA A 85 -3.26 15.84 4.93
N LEU A 86 -2.53 16.97 4.89
CA LEU A 86 -3.04 18.26 4.37
C LEU A 86 -3.16 18.26 2.84
N PHE A 87 -2.19 17.69 2.14
CA PHE A 87 -2.20 17.57 0.67
C PHE A 87 -3.15 16.47 0.17
N TYR A 88 -3.36 15.44 0.98
CA TYR A 88 -4.21 14.29 0.67
C TYR A 88 -5.63 14.71 0.32
N TYR A 89 -6.17 15.80 0.87
CA TYR A 89 -7.54 16.24 0.55
C TYR A 89 -7.70 16.64 -0.93
N GLY A 90 -6.84 17.53 -1.43
CA GLY A 90 -6.90 17.99 -2.83
C GLY A 90 -6.64 16.84 -3.80
N ILE A 91 -5.72 15.94 -3.44
CA ILE A 91 -5.42 14.74 -4.22
C ILE A 91 -6.62 13.79 -4.21
N ILE A 92 -7.18 13.42 -3.05
CA ILE A 92 -8.34 12.50 -2.95
C ILE A 92 -9.54 13.04 -3.73
N ALA A 93 -9.89 14.33 -3.56
CA ALA A 93 -11.00 14.92 -4.29
C ALA A 93 -10.82 14.79 -5.82
N GLN A 94 -9.62 15.10 -6.32
CA GLN A 94 -9.28 14.93 -7.72
C GLN A 94 -9.31 13.46 -8.17
N LEU A 95 -8.85 12.53 -7.33
CA LEU A 95 -8.86 11.10 -7.63
C LEU A 95 -10.29 10.54 -7.69
N MET A 96 -11.20 11.01 -6.83
CA MET A 96 -12.62 10.64 -6.90
C MET A 96 -13.25 11.11 -8.21
N ILE A 97 -13.01 12.36 -8.61
CA ILE A 97 -13.47 12.89 -9.90
C ILE A 97 -12.88 12.06 -11.04
N SER A 98 -11.57 11.79 -11.00
CA SER A 98 -10.88 11.01 -12.02
C SER A 98 -11.46 9.59 -12.14
N GLY A 99 -11.74 8.92 -11.02
CA GLY A 99 -12.36 7.60 -11.01
C GLY A 99 -13.73 7.57 -11.68
N HIS A 100 -14.58 8.58 -11.41
CA HIS A 100 -15.87 8.71 -12.09
C HIS A 100 -15.70 8.98 -13.59
N VAL A 101 -14.77 9.85 -13.97
CA VAL A 101 -14.46 10.10 -15.40
C VAL A 101 -14.00 8.81 -16.08
N PHE A 102 -13.08 8.06 -15.47
CA PHE A 102 -12.60 6.79 -16.02
C PHE A 102 -13.70 5.74 -16.15
N PHE A 103 -14.54 5.58 -15.13
CA PHE A 103 -15.69 4.68 -15.20
C PHE A 103 -16.58 5.00 -16.41
N ASN A 104 -16.97 6.27 -16.60
CA ASN A 104 -17.81 6.66 -17.73
C ASN A 104 -17.11 6.46 -19.08
N VAL A 105 -15.83 6.85 -19.18
CA VAL A 105 -15.05 6.68 -20.41
C VAL A 105 -14.91 5.21 -20.79
N PHE A 106 -14.59 4.35 -19.84
CA PHE A 106 -14.47 2.91 -20.11
C PHE A 106 -15.82 2.25 -20.35
N GLY A 107 -16.89 2.65 -19.64
CA GLY A 107 -18.24 2.18 -19.91
C GLY A 107 -18.69 2.50 -21.33
N LEU A 108 -18.54 3.76 -21.75
CA LEU A 108 -18.85 4.18 -23.12
C LEU A 108 -17.96 3.47 -24.16
N ALA A 109 -16.69 3.25 -23.85
CA ALA A 109 -15.80 2.51 -24.76
C ALA A 109 -16.25 1.05 -24.92
N LEU A 110 -16.67 0.38 -23.83
CA LEU A 110 -17.19 -0.98 -23.87
C LEU A 110 -18.49 -1.06 -24.70
N GLU A 111 -19.42 -0.12 -24.50
CA GLU A 111 -20.66 -0.06 -25.29
C GLU A 111 -20.39 0.21 -26.78
N ASN A 112 -19.44 1.09 -27.11
CA ASN A 112 -19.08 1.35 -28.50
C ASN A 112 -18.39 0.15 -29.18
N LEU A 113 -17.59 -0.60 -28.44
CA LEU A 113 -16.84 -1.74 -28.98
C LEU A 113 -17.69 -3.02 -29.07
N PHE A 114 -18.58 -3.23 -28.11
CA PHE A 114 -19.29 -4.51 -27.93
C PHE A 114 -20.83 -4.38 -27.97
N GLY A 115 -21.34 -3.17 -28.17
CA GLY A 115 -22.76 -2.84 -28.17
C GLY A 115 -23.30 -2.48 -26.79
N VAL A 116 -24.40 -1.74 -26.77
CA VAL A 116 -25.18 -1.53 -25.54
C VAL A 116 -25.77 -2.87 -25.10
N ARG A 117 -25.76 -3.13 -23.80
CA ARG A 117 -26.30 -4.36 -23.23
C ARG A 117 -27.43 -4.03 -22.26
N ASP A 118 -28.56 -4.68 -22.48
CA ASP A 118 -29.71 -4.63 -21.55
C ASP A 118 -29.74 -5.85 -20.62
N THR A 119 -28.90 -6.86 -20.87
CA THR A 119 -28.87 -8.12 -20.11
C THR A 119 -27.47 -8.52 -19.70
N ALA A 120 -27.39 -9.09 -18.48
CA ALA A 120 -26.16 -9.60 -17.91
C ALA A 120 -25.58 -10.76 -18.75
N ILE A 121 -24.27 -10.81 -18.88
CA ILE A 121 -23.54 -12.01 -19.34
C ILE A 121 -23.34 -12.96 -18.16
N PHE A 122 -23.02 -12.39 -16.99
CA PHE A 122 -22.84 -13.11 -15.75
C PHE A 122 -23.77 -12.54 -14.69
N GLU A 123 -24.64 -13.37 -14.13
CA GLU A 123 -25.52 -12.95 -13.04
C GLU A 123 -24.70 -12.54 -11.80
N PRO A 124 -25.12 -11.49 -11.07
CA PRO A 124 -24.54 -11.13 -9.79
C PRO A 124 -24.56 -12.33 -8.83
N SER A 125 -23.38 -12.77 -8.44
CA SER A 125 -23.20 -13.97 -7.63
C SER A 125 -21.95 -13.86 -6.75
N LEU A 126 -21.75 -14.83 -5.85
CA LEU A 126 -20.52 -14.92 -5.07
C LEU A 126 -19.29 -15.05 -5.98
N LEU A 127 -19.41 -15.72 -7.13
CA LEU A 127 -18.31 -15.88 -8.07
C LEU A 127 -17.93 -14.54 -8.74
N THR A 128 -18.91 -13.76 -9.21
CA THR A 128 -18.64 -12.44 -9.79
C THR A 128 -18.11 -11.47 -8.74
N ALA A 129 -18.59 -11.54 -7.49
CA ALA A 129 -18.07 -10.76 -6.37
C ALA A 129 -16.62 -11.15 -6.04
N ALA A 130 -16.29 -12.44 -5.99
CA ALA A 130 -14.92 -12.92 -5.76
C ALA A 130 -13.98 -12.50 -6.90
N ALA A 131 -14.42 -12.61 -8.16
CA ALA A 131 -13.67 -12.17 -9.33
C ALA A 131 -13.43 -10.66 -9.30
N TYR A 132 -14.45 -9.86 -8.94
CA TYR A 132 -14.31 -8.41 -8.80
C TYR A 132 -13.36 -8.04 -7.65
N THR A 133 -13.49 -8.70 -6.50
CA THR A 133 -12.59 -8.53 -5.34
C THR A 133 -11.13 -8.74 -5.73
N LEU A 134 -10.84 -9.77 -6.53
CA LEU A 134 -9.50 -10.04 -7.03
C LEU A 134 -9.07 -9.02 -8.09
N ALA A 135 -9.96 -8.64 -9.01
CA ALA A 135 -9.68 -7.65 -10.04
C ALA A 135 -9.30 -6.29 -9.44
N VAL A 136 -9.97 -5.86 -8.37
CA VAL A 136 -9.64 -4.63 -7.63
C VAL A 136 -8.20 -4.68 -7.09
N VAL A 137 -7.82 -5.77 -6.43
CA VAL A 137 -6.46 -5.90 -5.86
C VAL A 137 -5.40 -5.97 -6.95
N LEU A 138 -5.64 -6.72 -8.02
CA LEU A 138 -4.73 -6.81 -9.16
C LEU A 138 -4.59 -5.47 -9.89
N ALA A 139 -5.68 -4.70 -10.02
CA ALA A 139 -5.65 -3.36 -10.59
C ALA A 139 -4.80 -2.41 -9.74
N ILE A 140 -4.95 -2.44 -8.41
CA ILE A 140 -4.13 -1.63 -7.49
C ILE A 140 -2.67 -2.06 -7.57
N ASP A 141 -2.39 -3.36 -7.51
CA ASP A 141 -1.04 -3.91 -7.57
C ASP A 141 -0.35 -3.53 -8.88
N LEU A 142 -1.02 -3.69 -10.03
CA LEU A 142 -0.50 -3.30 -11.33
C LEU A 142 -0.24 -1.80 -11.42
N ALA A 143 -1.15 -0.95 -10.93
CA ALA A 143 -0.95 0.50 -10.92
C ALA A 143 0.27 0.90 -10.08
N VAL A 144 0.39 0.36 -8.88
CA VAL A 144 1.54 0.61 -8.00
C VAL A 144 2.82 0.09 -8.64
N TRP A 145 2.82 -1.12 -9.18
CA TRP A 145 3.99 -1.72 -9.81
C TRP A 145 4.47 -0.91 -11.03
N VAL A 146 3.57 -0.57 -11.96
CA VAL A 146 3.93 0.20 -13.17
C VAL A 146 4.45 1.58 -12.78
N THR A 147 3.74 2.29 -11.90
CA THR A 147 4.16 3.65 -11.51
C THR A 147 5.48 3.63 -10.77
N HIS A 148 5.68 2.67 -9.88
CA HIS A 148 6.94 2.49 -9.16
C HIS A 148 8.11 2.15 -10.09
N TYR A 149 7.90 1.24 -11.05
CA TYR A 149 8.88 0.94 -12.08
C TYR A 149 9.26 2.18 -12.90
N LEU A 150 8.28 2.97 -13.33
CA LEU A 150 8.51 4.21 -14.08
C LEU A 150 9.21 5.27 -13.24
N GLN A 151 8.89 5.38 -11.95
CA GLN A 151 9.55 6.26 -11.00
C GLN A 151 11.05 5.95 -10.85
N HIS A 152 11.43 4.68 -10.91
CA HIS A 152 12.84 4.28 -10.92
C HIS A 152 13.52 4.41 -12.29
N LYS A 153 12.76 4.32 -13.38
CA LYS A 153 13.32 4.29 -14.75
C LYS A 153 13.43 5.68 -15.38
N ILE A 154 12.47 6.56 -15.13
CA ILE A 154 12.37 7.89 -15.77
C ILE A 154 13.01 8.92 -14.85
N VAL A 155 14.07 9.60 -15.34
CA VAL A 155 14.87 10.56 -14.55
C VAL A 155 14.04 11.65 -13.89
N VAL A 156 13.01 12.16 -14.58
CA VAL A 156 12.12 13.20 -14.02
C VAL A 156 11.27 12.66 -12.88
N LEU A 157 10.71 11.45 -13.03
CA LEU A 157 9.91 10.83 -11.97
C LEU A 157 10.78 10.44 -10.77
N TRP A 158 12.02 10.01 -11.03
CA TRP A 158 13.01 9.73 -9.98
C TRP A 158 13.28 10.95 -9.10
N GLN A 159 13.25 12.18 -9.64
CA GLN A 159 13.50 13.37 -8.82
C GLN A 159 12.53 13.52 -7.65
N PHE A 160 11.31 13.00 -7.80
CA PHE A 160 10.30 12.97 -6.76
C PHE A 160 10.44 11.71 -5.91
N HIS A 161 10.56 10.55 -6.55
CA HIS A 161 10.59 9.27 -5.87
C HIS A 161 11.85 9.04 -5.01
N GLN A 162 12.96 9.70 -5.34
CA GLN A 162 14.16 9.67 -4.50
C GLN A 162 13.92 10.23 -3.09
N VAL A 163 12.86 11.04 -2.89
CA VAL A 163 12.44 11.49 -1.54
C VAL A 163 12.04 10.29 -0.69
N HIS A 164 11.30 9.33 -1.25
CA HIS A 164 10.93 8.10 -0.55
C HIS A 164 12.17 7.27 -0.20
N HIS A 165 13.10 7.15 -1.16
CA HIS A 165 14.37 6.43 -1.02
C HIS A 165 15.43 7.14 -0.18
N SER A 166 15.19 8.37 0.26
CA SER A 166 16.14 9.12 1.09
C SER A 166 16.14 8.66 2.56
N ALA A 167 15.45 7.57 2.89
CA ALA A 167 15.29 7.08 4.24
C ALA A 167 16.53 6.32 4.72
N GLU A 168 17.27 6.93 5.67
CA GLU A 168 18.48 6.33 6.26
C GLU A 168 18.17 5.19 7.24
N VAL A 169 16.96 5.19 7.81
CA VAL A 169 16.42 4.10 8.63
C VAL A 169 14.96 3.89 8.24
N LEU A 170 14.50 2.65 8.33
CA LEU A 170 13.14 2.26 7.96
C LEU A 170 12.28 2.00 9.20
N THR A 171 11.13 2.66 9.25
CA THR A 171 10.04 2.38 10.20
C THR A 171 8.74 2.24 9.41
N PRO A 172 7.68 1.58 9.94
CA PRO A 172 6.42 1.47 9.21
C PRO A 172 5.87 2.81 8.68
N MET A 173 6.31 3.93 9.27
CA MET A 173 5.97 5.28 8.85
C MET A 173 6.68 5.75 7.56
N THR A 174 7.78 5.13 7.16
CA THR A 174 8.51 5.47 5.92
C THR A 174 7.64 5.31 4.67
N VAL A 175 6.60 4.47 4.72
CA VAL A 175 5.59 4.38 3.65
C VAL A 175 4.90 5.72 3.35
N TYR A 176 4.86 6.64 4.32
CA TYR A 176 4.21 7.94 4.18
C TYR A 176 5.18 9.04 3.73
N ARG A 177 6.49 8.76 3.67
CA ARG A 177 7.48 9.65 3.05
C ARG A 177 7.33 9.59 1.54
N MET A 178 6.31 10.28 1.04
CA MET A 178 5.98 10.34 -0.38
C MET A 178 5.91 11.79 -0.81
N HIS A 179 6.49 12.10 -1.97
CA HIS A 179 6.32 13.39 -2.59
C HIS A 179 4.88 13.52 -3.13
N PRO A 180 4.22 14.70 -3.07
CA PRO A 180 2.85 14.87 -3.58
C PRO A 180 2.66 14.46 -5.04
N VAL A 181 3.69 14.63 -5.87
CA VAL A 181 3.67 14.17 -7.28
C VAL A 181 3.59 12.65 -7.37
N ASP A 182 4.28 11.92 -6.50
CA ASP A 182 4.19 10.45 -6.46
C ASP A 182 2.79 10.01 -6.04
N LEU A 183 2.23 10.66 -5.01
CA LEU A 183 0.86 10.40 -4.57
C LEU A 183 -0.16 10.63 -5.69
N PHE A 184 -0.01 11.72 -6.45
CA PHE A 184 -0.88 12.03 -7.58
C PHE A 184 -0.71 11.02 -8.72
N PHE A 185 0.52 10.76 -9.15
CA PHE A 185 0.82 9.88 -10.28
C PHE A 185 0.35 8.45 -10.02
N THR A 186 0.72 7.86 -8.88
CA THR A 186 0.25 6.53 -8.49
C THR A 186 -1.26 6.50 -8.26
N GLY A 187 -1.81 7.51 -7.60
CA GLY A 187 -3.26 7.60 -7.37
C GLY A 187 -4.06 7.65 -8.66
N PHE A 188 -3.59 8.40 -9.67
CA PHE A 188 -4.25 8.51 -10.97
C PHE A 188 -4.25 7.18 -11.73
N ALA A 189 -3.12 6.47 -11.72
CA ALA A 189 -3.04 5.12 -12.30
C ALA A 189 -3.98 4.13 -11.59
N VAL A 190 -4.06 4.19 -10.25
CA VAL A 190 -5.01 3.39 -9.47
C VAL A 190 -6.45 3.72 -9.86
N ALA A 191 -6.81 5.01 -9.91
CA ALA A 191 -8.16 5.44 -10.29
C ALA A 191 -8.55 4.98 -11.70
N ALA A 192 -7.61 5.00 -12.64
CA ALA A 192 -7.83 4.50 -14.00
C ALA A 192 -8.12 3.00 -14.01
N LEU A 193 -7.26 2.19 -13.39
CA LEU A 193 -7.43 0.73 -13.41
C LEU A 193 -8.63 0.25 -12.59
N LEU A 194 -8.95 0.93 -11.48
CA LEU A 194 -10.19 0.66 -10.73
C LEU A 194 -11.43 1.08 -11.52
N GLY A 195 -11.41 2.22 -12.20
CA GLY A 195 -12.49 2.64 -13.10
C GLY A 195 -12.73 1.64 -14.22
N LEU A 196 -11.66 1.07 -14.79
CA LEU A 196 -11.74 0.01 -15.79
C LEU A 196 -12.36 -1.27 -15.21
N ALA A 197 -11.90 -1.72 -14.03
CA ALA A 197 -12.45 -2.90 -13.38
C ALA A 197 -13.94 -2.72 -13.05
N PHE A 198 -14.32 -1.58 -12.46
CA PHE A 198 -15.70 -1.28 -12.12
C PHE A 198 -16.58 -1.20 -13.38
N ALA A 199 -16.15 -0.48 -14.42
CA ALA A 199 -16.89 -0.38 -15.69
C ALA A 199 -17.04 -1.74 -16.36
N GLY A 200 -15.97 -2.53 -16.42
CA GLY A 200 -15.97 -3.87 -17.00
C GLY A 200 -16.95 -4.80 -16.29
N PHE A 201 -16.88 -4.88 -14.96
CA PHE A 201 -17.81 -5.72 -14.20
C PHE A 201 -19.25 -5.22 -14.31
N THR A 202 -19.49 -3.90 -14.22
CA THR A 202 -20.83 -3.33 -14.39
C THR A 202 -21.41 -3.68 -15.76
N TYR A 203 -20.61 -3.55 -16.82
CA TYR A 203 -21.02 -3.89 -18.18
C TYR A 203 -21.33 -5.39 -18.34
N LEU A 204 -20.55 -6.26 -17.70
CA LEU A 204 -20.71 -7.72 -17.78
C LEU A 204 -21.88 -8.25 -16.95
N THR A 205 -22.14 -7.65 -15.78
CA THR A 205 -23.16 -8.13 -14.84
C THR A 205 -24.47 -7.33 -14.90
N GLN A 206 -24.47 -6.17 -15.57
CA GLN A 206 -25.59 -5.22 -15.56
C GLN A 206 -26.05 -4.85 -14.14
N ALA A 207 -25.12 -4.85 -13.19
CA ALA A 207 -25.35 -4.54 -11.78
C ALA A 207 -24.12 -3.86 -11.18
N GLU A 208 -24.32 -3.14 -10.08
CA GLU A 208 -23.22 -2.55 -9.32
C GLU A 208 -22.30 -3.65 -8.74
N PRO A 209 -21.01 -3.72 -9.12
CA PRO A 209 -20.10 -4.72 -8.62
C PRO A 209 -19.81 -4.52 -7.13
N ALA A 210 -19.90 -5.60 -6.34
CA ALA A 210 -19.62 -5.57 -4.91
C ALA A 210 -18.39 -6.43 -4.57
N GLU A 211 -17.50 -5.88 -3.77
CA GLU A 211 -16.34 -6.61 -3.23
C GLU A 211 -16.74 -7.46 -2.03
N ILE A 212 -16.03 -8.58 -1.84
CA ILE A 212 -16.03 -9.31 -0.58
C ILE A 212 -15.10 -8.55 0.38
N THR A 213 -15.65 -8.07 1.49
CA THR A 213 -14.93 -7.23 2.43
C THR A 213 -14.83 -7.85 3.82
N VAL A 214 -13.81 -7.44 4.57
CA VAL A 214 -13.66 -7.66 6.00
C VAL A 214 -13.41 -6.31 6.63
N MET A 215 -14.25 -5.90 7.59
CA MET A 215 -14.18 -4.58 8.21
C MET A 215 -14.20 -3.42 7.19
N ASN A 216 -15.03 -3.54 6.14
CA ASN A 216 -15.14 -2.58 5.03
C ASN A 216 -13.85 -2.37 4.22
N LEU A 217 -12.91 -3.31 4.29
CA LEU A 217 -11.73 -3.37 3.44
C LEU A 217 -11.81 -4.61 2.56
N ASN A 218 -11.36 -4.52 1.31
CA ASN A 218 -11.23 -5.67 0.42
C ASN A 218 -10.57 -6.86 1.14
N LEU A 219 -11.17 -8.05 1.04
CA LEU A 219 -10.72 -9.27 1.75
C LEU A 219 -9.22 -9.56 1.53
N VAL A 220 -8.74 -9.45 0.29
CA VAL A 220 -7.35 -9.75 -0.07
C VAL A 220 -6.42 -8.67 0.47
N THR A 221 -6.82 -7.40 0.39
CA THR A 221 -6.05 -6.30 0.99
C THR A 221 -5.96 -6.43 2.51
N PHE A 222 -7.06 -6.79 3.17
CA PHE A 222 -7.08 -7.04 4.61
C PHE A 222 -6.13 -8.18 5.01
N ALA A 223 -6.15 -9.29 4.25
CA ALA A 223 -5.23 -10.39 4.46
C ALA A 223 -3.77 -9.95 4.28
N PHE A 224 -3.46 -9.18 3.22
CA PHE A 224 -2.12 -8.65 2.99
C PHE A 224 -1.64 -7.74 4.14
N TYR A 225 -2.52 -6.91 4.69
CA TYR A 225 -2.20 -6.05 5.84
C TYR A 225 -1.87 -6.82 7.11
N ILE A 226 -2.58 -7.93 7.37
CA ILE A 226 -2.28 -8.79 8.52
C ILE A 226 -0.98 -9.58 8.34
N VAL A 227 -0.63 -10.03 7.13
CA VAL A 227 0.55 -10.89 6.88
C VAL A 227 1.86 -10.09 6.76
N GLY A 228 2.00 -9.04 7.58
CA GLY A 228 3.27 -8.32 7.75
C GLY A 228 3.51 -7.16 6.78
N TYR A 229 2.45 -6.55 6.24
CA TYR A 229 2.55 -5.33 5.43
C TYR A 229 3.47 -4.27 6.05
N ASN A 230 3.29 -3.99 7.35
CA ASN A 230 4.06 -2.98 8.07
C ASN A 230 5.55 -3.33 8.22
N LEU A 231 5.97 -4.58 7.99
CA LEU A 231 7.37 -4.98 8.08
C LEU A 231 8.19 -4.64 6.84
N ARG A 232 7.57 -4.40 5.69
CA ARG A 232 8.34 -4.12 4.45
C ARG A 232 9.11 -2.81 4.50
N HIS A 233 8.66 -1.86 5.31
CA HIS A 233 9.36 -0.62 5.61
C HIS A 233 9.84 -0.62 7.06
N SER A 234 10.37 -1.71 7.60
CA SER A 234 10.99 -1.66 8.93
C SER A 234 12.40 -2.21 8.87
N HIS A 235 13.18 -1.98 9.93
CA HIS A 235 14.49 -2.61 10.13
C HIS A 235 14.39 -4.10 10.51
N ILE A 236 13.18 -4.64 10.65
CA ILE A 236 12.97 -6.05 10.99
C ILE A 236 13.23 -6.90 9.76
N TRP A 237 14.35 -7.60 9.75
CA TRP A 237 14.73 -8.46 8.62
C TRP A 237 13.76 -9.64 8.48
N GLY A 238 13.35 -9.95 7.25
CA GLY A 238 12.46 -11.07 6.94
C GLY A 238 12.45 -11.40 5.47
N GLY A 239 13.06 -12.53 5.09
CA GLY A 239 13.07 -13.05 3.72
C GLY A 239 12.05 -14.15 3.51
N TYR A 240 11.60 -14.34 2.27
CA TYR A 240 10.82 -15.51 1.87
C TYR A 240 11.73 -16.62 1.34
N PRO A 241 11.27 -17.88 1.32
CA PRO A 241 11.94 -18.94 0.56
C PRO A 241 12.16 -18.51 -0.91
N VAL A 242 13.18 -19.08 -1.55
CA VAL A 242 13.58 -18.69 -2.92
C VAL A 242 12.40 -18.75 -3.91
N TRP A 243 11.65 -19.85 -3.91
CA TRP A 243 10.51 -20.03 -4.80
C TRP A 243 9.44 -18.94 -4.64
N LEU A 244 9.21 -18.49 -3.40
CA LEU A 244 8.20 -17.47 -3.09
C LEU A 244 8.73 -16.06 -3.41
N SER A 245 10.03 -15.82 -3.25
CA SER A 245 10.68 -14.54 -3.57
C SER A 245 10.65 -14.19 -5.06
N HIS A 246 10.41 -15.17 -5.94
CA HIS A 246 10.17 -14.93 -7.36
C HIS A 246 8.76 -14.39 -7.67
N ILE A 247 7.84 -14.48 -6.70
CA ILE A 247 6.43 -14.11 -6.87
C ILE A 247 6.07 -12.93 -5.97
N LEU A 248 6.52 -12.95 -4.70
CA LEU A 248 6.20 -11.94 -3.70
C LEU A 248 7.45 -11.22 -3.21
N ILE A 249 7.32 -9.92 -2.97
CA ILE A 249 8.37 -9.08 -2.39
C ILE A 249 8.36 -9.25 -0.87
N SER A 250 9.44 -9.81 -0.33
CA SER A 250 9.64 -9.92 1.12
C SER A 250 10.10 -8.60 1.74
N PRO A 251 9.94 -8.43 3.07
CA PRO A 251 10.52 -7.29 3.78
C PRO A 251 12.01 -7.08 3.49
N ALA A 252 12.80 -8.15 3.48
CA ALA A 252 14.22 -8.08 3.16
C ALA A 252 14.48 -7.55 1.75
N MET A 253 13.72 -8.00 0.74
CA MET A 253 13.85 -7.49 -0.62
C MET A 253 13.52 -5.99 -0.72
N HIS A 254 12.51 -5.54 0.02
CA HIS A 254 12.14 -4.12 0.05
C HIS A 254 13.18 -3.26 0.79
N GLN A 255 13.80 -3.79 1.84
CA GLN A 255 14.93 -3.13 2.51
C GLN A 255 16.15 -2.99 1.58
N ILE A 256 16.51 -4.06 0.85
CA ILE A 256 17.58 -4.02 -0.16
C ILE A 256 17.24 -3.03 -1.27
N HIS A 257 15.98 -2.92 -1.65
CA HIS A 257 15.51 -1.97 -2.64
C HIS A 257 15.72 -0.51 -2.21
N HIS A 258 15.59 -0.21 -0.92
CA HIS A 258 15.88 1.10 -0.30
C HIS A 258 17.36 1.33 0.00
N SER A 259 18.21 0.30 -0.14
CA SER A 259 19.64 0.44 0.15
C SER A 259 20.34 1.30 -0.90
N ILE A 260 21.25 2.15 -0.41
CA ILE A 260 22.17 2.97 -1.22
C ILE A 260 23.43 2.22 -1.65
N ASP A 261 23.66 1.02 -1.13
CA ASP A 261 24.80 0.20 -1.54
C ASP A 261 24.69 -0.10 -3.03
N THR A 262 25.77 0.15 -3.76
CA THR A 262 25.84 -0.14 -5.18
C THR A 262 25.62 -1.63 -5.41
N LYS A 263 24.56 -1.95 -6.15
CA LYS A 263 24.22 -3.31 -6.58
C LYS A 263 25.22 -3.84 -7.61
#